data_AF-A0A1A8IS11-F1
#
_entry.id   AF-A0A1A8IS11-F1
#
_cell.length_a   1.000
_cell.length_b   1.000
_cell.length_c   1.000
_cell.angle_alpha   90.00
_cell.angle_beta   90.00
_cell.angle_gamma   90.00
#
_symmetry.space_group_name_H-M   'P 1'
#
loop_
_entity.id
_entity.type
_entity.pdbx_description
1 polymer ?
#
loop_
_entity_poly.entity_id
_entity_poly.type
_entity_poly.pdbx_seq_one_letter_code
_entity_poly.pdbx_strand_id
1 'polypeptide(L)'
;AGNLLLSGARHLTGCTVSQTLRTLSLLGVQTISAGTYVRHERVYTIPSVLLAWEEQRSALMRQEYGGGTMLSGDCRSDSPGHCAKYGSYTLIEERLNKVIDV
;
A
#
# COMPACT_ATOMS: atom_id res chain seq x y z
N ALA A 1 3.86 -11.06 -20.21
CA ALA A 1 4.35 -10.86 -18.82
C ALA A 1 4.81 -9.42 -18.52
N GLY A 2 5.56 -8.75 -19.40
CA GLY A 2 6.15 -7.42 -19.11
C GLY A 2 5.17 -6.29 -18.74
N ASN A 3 3.96 -6.29 -19.33
CA ASN A 3 2.95 -5.25 -19.09
C ASN A 3 2.40 -5.23 -17.65
N LEU A 4 2.26 -6.40 -17.03
CA LEU A 4 1.80 -6.51 -15.64
C LEU A 4 2.92 -6.11 -14.66
N LEU A 5 4.16 -6.50 -14.98
CA LEU A 5 5.35 -6.10 -14.22
C LEU A 5 5.56 -4.58 -14.25
N LEU A 6 5.35 -3.95 -15.41
CA LEU A 6 5.39 -2.49 -15.54
C LEU A 6 4.32 -1.81 -14.67
N SER A 7 3.11 -2.37 -14.61
CA SER A 7 2.05 -1.88 -13.71
C SER A 7 2.41 -2.02 -12.24
N GLY A 8 3.02 -3.15 -11.85
CA GLY A 8 3.49 -3.39 -10.48
C GLY A 8 4.63 -2.48 -10.05
N ALA A 9 5.56 -2.17 -10.96
CA ALA A 9 6.75 -1.37 -10.68
C ALA A 9 6.43 0.01 -10.09
N ARG A 10 5.28 0.61 -10.42
CA ARG A 10 4.82 1.87 -9.82
C ARG A 10 4.79 1.81 -8.29
N HIS A 11 4.30 0.70 -7.73
CA HIS A 11 4.14 0.56 -6.28
C HIS A 11 5.49 0.49 -5.56
N LEU A 12 6.55 0.12 -6.27
CA LEU A 12 7.91 0.04 -5.75
C LEU A 12 8.68 1.35 -5.93
N THR A 13 8.42 2.10 -7.00
CA THR A 13 9.19 3.31 -7.34
C THR A 13 8.49 4.63 -7.00
N GLY A 14 7.18 4.60 -6.70
CA GLY A 14 6.39 5.80 -6.42
C GLY A 14 6.18 6.73 -7.63
N CYS A 15 6.55 6.31 -8.84
CA CYS A 15 6.45 7.14 -10.03
C CYS A 15 4.99 7.44 -10.43
N THR A 16 4.75 8.59 -11.07
CA THR A 16 3.43 8.92 -11.62
C THR A 16 3.21 8.18 -12.94
N VAL A 17 2.12 7.42 -13.04
CA VAL A 17 1.75 6.63 -14.23
C VAL A 17 1.77 7.47 -15.50
N SER A 18 1.13 8.63 -15.47
CA SER A 18 1.05 9.53 -16.62
C SER A 18 2.41 10.00 -17.10
N GLN A 19 3.36 10.22 -16.18
CA GLN A 19 4.74 10.59 -16.53
C GLN A 19 5.46 9.38 -17.14
N THR A 20 5.37 8.20 -16.54
CA THR A 20 6.01 6.97 -17.05
C THR A 20 5.51 6.56 -18.42
N LEU A 21 4.19 6.62 -18.67
CA LEU A 21 3.63 6.30 -19.99
C LEU A 21 4.05 7.33 -21.04
N ARG A 22 4.13 8.62 -20.66
CA ARG A 22 4.59 9.68 -21.54
C ARG A 22 6.06 9.53 -21.91
N THR A 23 6.93 9.22 -20.95
CA THR A 23 8.37 9.03 -21.23
C THR A 23 8.59 7.84 -22.16
N LEU A 24 7.93 6.71 -21.92
CA LEU A 24 8.03 5.53 -22.79
C LEU A 24 7.51 5.81 -24.20
N SER A 25 6.41 6.56 -24.33
CA SER A 25 5.89 7.00 -25.64
C SER A 25 6.88 7.90 -26.39
N LEU A 26 7.52 8.85 -25.69
CA LEU A 26 8.55 9.72 -26.28
C LEU A 26 9.79 8.94 -26.73
N LEU A 27 10.12 7.84 -26.05
CA LEU A 27 11.22 6.94 -26.42
C LEU A 27 10.85 5.97 -27.56
N GLY A 28 9.60 6.00 -28.06
CA GLY A 28 9.12 5.05 -29.05
C GLY A 28 8.97 3.62 -28.52
N VAL A 29 8.95 3.43 -27.20
CA VAL A 29 8.73 2.13 -26.57
C VAL A 29 7.23 1.84 -26.58
N GLN A 30 6.85 0.68 -27.09
CA GLN A 30 5.45 0.26 -27.03
C GLN A 30 5.09 -0.15 -25.59
N THR A 31 4.03 0.44 -25.05
CA THR A 31 3.60 0.27 -23.65
C THR A 31 2.09 0.16 -23.56
N ILE A 32 1.60 -0.27 -22.39
CA ILE A 32 0.19 -0.29 -22.05
C ILE A 32 -0.45 1.10 -22.05
N SER A 33 -1.75 1.13 -22.28
CA SER A 33 -2.56 2.34 -22.09
C SER A 33 -2.82 2.61 -20.60
N ALA A 34 -3.19 3.85 -20.28
CA ALA A 34 -3.64 4.20 -18.92
C ALA A 34 -4.86 3.37 -18.48
N GLY A 35 -5.79 3.05 -19.39
CA GLY A 35 -6.96 2.21 -19.07
C GLY A 35 -6.57 0.77 -18.73
N THR A 36 -5.61 0.21 -19.47
CA THR A 36 -5.05 -1.12 -19.18
C THR A 36 -4.31 -1.12 -17.84
N TYR A 37 -3.57 -0.06 -17.55
CA TYR A 37 -2.89 0.13 -16.27
C TYR A 37 -3.88 0.13 -15.09
N VAL A 38 -4.96 0.92 -15.15
CA VAL A 38 -5.99 0.96 -14.10
C VAL A 38 -6.67 -0.40 -13.93
N ARG A 39 -6.90 -1.11 -15.04
CA ARG A 39 -7.41 -2.49 -14.99
C ARG A 39 -6.44 -3.43 -14.25
N HIS A 40 -5.14 -3.32 -14.52
CA HIS A 40 -4.14 -4.11 -13.81
C HIS A 40 -4.11 -3.80 -12.32
N GLU A 41 -4.18 -2.53 -11.93
CA GLU A 41 -4.25 -2.16 -10.51
C GLU A 41 -5.46 -2.77 -9.82
N ARG A 42 -6.65 -2.62 -10.44
CA ARG A 42 -7.90 -3.11 -9.86
C ARG A 42 -7.95 -4.62 -9.73
N VAL A 43 -7.45 -5.35 -10.73
CA VAL A 43 -7.63 -6.82 -10.82
C VAL A 43 -6.47 -7.57 -10.17
N TYR A 44 -5.25 -7.02 -10.18
CA TYR A 44 -4.06 -7.72 -9.75
C TYR A 44 -3.32 -6.97 -8.64
N THR A 45 -2.85 -5.75 -8.89
CA THR A 45 -1.87 -5.13 -8.00
C THR A 45 -2.45 -4.78 -6.63
N ILE A 46 -3.63 -4.15 -6.59
CA ILE A 46 -4.29 -3.80 -5.32
C ILE A 46 -4.69 -5.08 -4.55
N PRO A 47 -5.38 -6.07 -5.16
CA PRO A 47 -5.69 -7.32 -4.46
C PRO A 47 -4.45 -8.06 -3.93
N SER A 48 -3.36 -8.10 -4.69
CA SER A 48 -2.12 -8.75 -4.23
C SER A 48 -1.49 -8.04 -3.03
N VAL A 49 -1.50 -6.70 -3.02
CA VAL A 49 -1.00 -5.93 -1.86
C VAL A 49 -1.88 -6.17 -0.63
N LEU A 50 -3.20 -6.18 -0.79
CA LEU A 50 -4.14 -6.45 0.31
C LEU A 50 -4.00 -7.86 0.86
N LEU A 51 -3.80 -8.85 -0.03
CA LEU A 51 -3.56 -10.24 0.38
C LEU A 51 -2.27 -10.35 1.20
N ALA A 52 -1.17 -9.78 0.71
CA ALA A 52 0.11 -9.78 1.42
C ALA A 52 0.02 -9.07 2.77
N TRP A 53 -0.72 -7.95 2.83
CA TRP A 53 -1.01 -7.25 4.09
C TRP A 53 -1.76 -8.14 5.08
N GLU A 54 -2.83 -8.80 4.65
CA GLU A 54 -3.64 -9.65 5.53
C GLU A 54 -2.85 -10.88 6.01
N GLU A 55 -2.04 -11.47 5.15
CA GLU A 55 -1.15 -12.58 5.52
C GLU A 55 -0.12 -12.15 6.57
N GLN A 56 0.50 -10.98 6.40
CA GLN A 56 1.45 -10.44 7.38
C GLN A 56 0.76 -10.09 8.70
N ARG A 57 -0.39 -9.40 8.64
CA ARG A 57 -1.15 -9.03 9.84
C ARG A 57 -1.64 -10.24 10.61
N SER A 58 -2.20 -11.24 9.93
CA SER A 58 -2.68 -12.48 10.55
C SER A 58 -1.54 -13.34 11.11
N ALA A 59 -0.34 -13.27 10.55
CA ALA A 59 0.84 -13.91 11.12
C ALA A 59 1.27 -13.23 12.43
N LEU A 60 1.25 -11.90 12.49
CA LEU A 60 1.54 -11.14 13.72
C LEU A 60 0.51 -11.40 14.81
N MET A 61 -0.78 -11.42 14.47
CA MET A 61 -1.86 -11.68 15.43
C MET A 61 -1.81 -13.09 16.02
N ARG A 62 -1.27 -14.07 15.28
CA ARG A 62 -1.08 -15.45 15.74
C ARG A 62 0.24 -15.67 16.49
N GLN A 63 1.11 -14.66 16.52
CA GLN A 63 2.39 -14.77 17.19
C GLN A 63 2.16 -14.75 18.71
N GLU A 64 2.48 -15.85 19.37
CA GLU A 64 2.46 -15.95 20.84
C GLU A 64 3.68 -15.19 21.39
N TYR A 65 3.42 -14.02 21.97
CA TYR A 65 4.47 -13.25 22.64
C TYR A 65 4.63 -13.79 24.05
N GLY A 66 5.60 -14.68 24.24
CA GLY A 66 5.95 -15.29 25.54
C GLY A 66 6.33 -14.30 26.66
N GLY A 67 6.27 -12.98 26.40
CA GLY A 67 6.41 -11.90 27.39
C GLY A 67 5.43 -10.74 27.18
N GLY A 68 4.29 -10.96 26.52
CA GLY A 68 3.28 -9.95 26.23
C GLY A 68 3.59 -9.04 25.02
N THR A 69 2.54 -8.41 24.48
CA THR A 69 2.63 -7.42 23.40
C THR A 69 2.78 -6.00 23.94
N MET A 70 3.56 -5.18 23.25
CA MET A 70 3.69 -3.75 23.54
C MET A 70 3.18 -2.97 22.35
N LEU A 71 2.00 -2.36 22.51
CA LEU A 71 1.28 -1.66 21.46
C LEU A 71 1.35 -0.16 21.69
N SER A 72 1.77 0.57 20.66
CA SER A 72 1.74 2.02 20.62
C SER A 72 0.87 2.50 19.48
N GLY A 73 0.08 3.54 19.74
CA GLY A 73 -0.87 4.10 18.79
C GLY A 73 -0.52 5.54 18.44
N ASP A 74 -0.57 5.88 17.16
CA ASP A 74 -0.60 7.28 16.72
C ASP A 74 -1.99 7.62 16.17
N CYS A 75 -2.45 8.84 16.44
CA CYS A 75 -3.76 9.32 16.01
C CYS A 75 -3.58 10.48 15.03
N ARG A 76 -3.99 10.27 13.78
CA ARG A 76 -4.02 11.32 12.76
C ARG A 76 -5.40 11.97 12.74
N SER A 77 -5.45 13.27 13.03
CA SER A 77 -6.65 14.11 12.96
C SER A 77 -6.58 15.05 11.76
N ASP A 78 -6.84 14.53 10.56
CA ASP A 78 -6.74 15.29 9.31
C ASP A 78 -8.12 15.87 8.90
N SER A 79 -8.62 16.84 9.68
CA SER A 79 -9.68 17.75 9.21
C SER A 79 -9.52 19.17 9.78
N PRO A 80 -9.35 20.21 8.95
CA PRO A 80 -9.37 21.59 9.40
C PRO A 80 -10.83 22.04 9.59
N GLY A 81 -11.39 21.79 10.78
CA GLY A 81 -12.76 22.17 11.11
C GLY A 81 -13.23 21.59 12.43
N HIS A 82 -14.34 22.11 12.97
CA HIS A 82 -14.93 21.81 14.28
C HIS A 82 -15.49 20.37 14.44
N CYS A 83 -14.92 19.40 13.70
CA CYS A 83 -15.24 17.98 13.69
C CYS A 83 -13.96 17.13 13.82
N ALA A 84 -13.11 17.42 14.81
CA ALA A 84 -11.99 16.57 15.21
C ALA A 84 -12.43 15.23 15.89
N LYS A 85 -13.65 14.73 15.60
CA LYS A 85 -14.23 13.55 16.26
C LYS A 85 -13.89 12.22 15.57
N TYR A 86 -13.31 12.25 14.36
CA TYR A 86 -12.98 11.06 13.58
C TYR A 86 -11.48 11.10 13.23
N GLY A 87 -10.65 10.56 14.13
CA GLY A 87 -9.23 10.33 13.87
C GLY A 87 -8.99 8.88 13.46
N SER A 88 -8.05 8.65 12.55
CA SER A 88 -7.54 7.31 12.24
C SER A 88 -6.49 6.92 13.28
N TYR A 89 -6.58 5.69 13.79
CA TYR A 89 -5.64 5.16 14.78
C TYR A 89 -4.75 4.12 14.11
N THR A 90 -3.45 4.43 14.03
CA THR A 90 -2.46 3.45 13.60
C THR A 90 -1.86 2.79 14.83
N LEU A 91 -1.99 1.47 14.94
CA LEU A 91 -1.40 0.66 16.01
C LEU A 91 -0.14 -0.03 15.53
N ILE A 92 0.94 0.10 16.31
CA ILE A 92 2.25 -0.47 16.04
C ILE A 92 2.63 -1.36 17.21
N GLU A 93 3.20 -2.52 16.91
CA GLU A 93 3.93 -3.30 17.90
C GLU A 93 5.36 -2.79 18.01
N GLU A 94 5.70 -2.21 19.16
CA GLU A 94 7.00 -1.56 19.36
C GLU A 94 8.17 -2.54 19.29
N ARG A 95 7.98 -3.78 19.76
CA ARG A 95 9.06 -4.77 19.82
C ARG A 95 9.46 -5.28 18.44
N LEU A 96 8.51 -5.35 17.52
CA LEU A 96 8.75 -5.79 16.15
C LEU A 96 8.89 -4.63 15.16
N ASN A 97 8.58 -3.40 15.60
CA ASN A 97 8.45 -2.22 14.74
C ASN A 97 7.54 -2.49 13.52
N LYS A 98 6.41 -3.16 13.77
CA LYS A 98 5.44 -3.53 12.72
C LYS A 98 4.08 -2.94 13.01
N VAL A 99 3.43 -2.45 11.96
CA VAL A 99 2.06 -1.94 12.03
C VAL A 99 1.08 -3.11 12.09
N ILE A 100 0.17 -3.08 13.05
CA ILE A 100 -0.87 -4.10 13.26
C ILE A 100 -2.20 -3.62 12.67
N ASP A 101 -2.52 -2.33 12.83
CA ASP A 101 -3.78 -1.75 12.36
C ASP A 101 -3.57 -0.30 11.94
N VAL A 102 -4.38 0.19 10.99
CA VAL A 102 -4.29 1.55 10.40
C VAL A 102 -5.67 2.18 10.29
#